data_AF-A0AAT9HJP1-F1
#
_entry.id   AF-A0AAT9HJP1-F1
#
_cell.length_a   1.000
_cell.length_b   1.000
_cell.length_c   1.000
_cell.angle_alpha   90.00
_cell.angle_beta   90.00
_cell.angle_gamma   90.00
#
_symmetry.space_group_name_H-M   'P 1'
#
loop_
_entity.id
_entity.type
_entity.pdbx_description
1 polymer ?
#
loop_
_entity_poly.entity_id
_entity_poly.type
_entity_poly.pdbx_seq_one_letter_code
_entity_poly.pdbx_strand_id
1 'polypeptide(L)'
;MTVNEDSFTHWKHREEIAESMIPIIGKLHRERDVTVLLHSRSLVNKSVVSILKTHRFARQIAGEELSVTETLPFLKALTALDLGPSQIDIGLLAEAHRTDDRGLSVDEFTAEAVAGATGADKIDRREPRDVVLYGFGRIGRLLARLLIEKSGSGNGLRLRAIVVRRGGEQDIVKRASLLRRDSVHGQFQGTITVDEANSTIVANGNTIKVIYAGDPTEIDYTAYGIKNAILIDNTGIWRDREGSRCTCAPASTRWC
;
A
#
# COMPACT_ATOMS: atom_id res chain seq x y z
N MET A 1 4.12 25.70 -37.38
CA MET A 1 4.48 24.95 -36.17
C MET A 1 5.06 23.62 -36.62
N THR A 2 6.28 23.32 -36.22
CA THR A 2 6.99 22.10 -36.65
C THR A 2 6.50 20.89 -35.85
N VAL A 3 6.58 19.69 -36.43
CA VAL A 3 6.14 18.41 -35.81
C VAL A 3 6.78 18.17 -34.42
N ASN A 4 7.95 18.74 -34.16
CA ASN A 4 8.63 18.67 -32.88
C ASN A 4 8.02 19.60 -31.80
N GLU A 5 7.54 20.79 -32.18
CA GLU A 5 6.80 21.67 -31.25
C GLU A 5 5.49 21.02 -30.80
N ASP A 6 4.84 20.30 -31.71
CA ASP A 6 3.57 19.60 -31.47
C ASP A 6 3.76 18.41 -30.50
N SER A 7 4.80 17.60 -30.71
CA SER A 7 5.11 16.46 -29.83
C SER A 7 5.49 16.89 -28.41
N PHE A 8 6.26 17.98 -28.27
CA PHE A 8 6.66 18.51 -26.97
C PHE A 8 5.48 19.15 -26.22
N THR A 9 4.62 19.88 -26.93
CA THR A 9 3.41 20.49 -26.37
C THR A 9 2.43 19.41 -25.89
N HIS A 10 2.22 18.37 -26.69
CA HIS A 10 1.38 17.23 -26.30
C HIS A 10 1.93 16.50 -25.06
N TRP A 11 3.25 16.31 -24.97
CA TRP A 11 3.88 15.75 -23.77
C TRP A 11 3.64 16.62 -22.54
N LYS A 12 3.83 17.94 -22.65
CA LYS A 12 3.61 18.90 -21.56
C LYS A 12 2.18 18.88 -21.04
N HIS A 13 1.21 18.83 -21.94
CA HIS A 13 -0.20 18.73 -21.55
C HIS A 13 -0.52 17.42 -20.81
N ARG A 14 0.03 16.29 -21.28
CA ARG A 14 -0.11 15.00 -20.60
C ARG A 14 0.56 14.99 -19.23
N GLU A 15 1.71 15.66 -19.09
CA GLU A 15 2.45 15.82 -17.84
C GLU A 15 1.61 16.59 -16.81
N GLU A 16 1.01 17.72 -17.21
CA GLU A 16 0.11 18.53 -16.39
C GLU A 16 -1.12 17.72 -15.91
N ILE A 17 -1.76 16.98 -16.82
CA ILE A 17 -2.89 16.14 -16.45
C ILE A 17 -2.47 15.07 -15.44
N ALA A 18 -1.38 14.35 -15.70
CA ALA A 18 -0.90 13.31 -14.81
C ALA A 18 -0.48 13.87 -13.43
N GLU A 19 0.05 15.10 -13.37
CA GLU A 19 0.29 15.81 -12.11
C GLU A 19 -1.02 16.07 -11.35
N SER A 20 -2.07 16.52 -12.03
CA SER A 20 -3.40 16.74 -11.43
C SER A 20 -4.07 15.45 -10.92
N MET A 21 -3.72 14.28 -11.47
CA MET A 21 -4.25 12.99 -11.03
C MET A 21 -3.70 12.56 -9.66
N ILE A 22 -2.44 12.89 -9.35
CA ILE A 22 -1.75 12.49 -8.10
C ILE A 22 -2.55 12.88 -6.84
N PRO A 23 -2.98 14.15 -6.63
CA PRO A 23 -3.72 14.51 -5.44
C PRO A 23 -5.07 13.79 -5.35
N ILE A 24 -5.74 13.54 -6.48
CA ILE A 24 -7.02 12.85 -6.52
C ILE A 24 -6.86 11.38 -6.10
N ILE A 25 -5.90 10.67 -6.71
CA ILE A 25 -5.57 9.29 -6.35
C ILE A 25 -5.18 9.20 -4.87
N GLY A 26 -4.35 10.13 -4.40
CA GLY A 26 -3.93 10.18 -3.00
C GLY A 26 -5.08 10.41 -2.04
N LYS A 27 -6.06 11.25 -2.41
CA LYS A 27 -7.27 11.51 -1.61
C LYS A 27 -8.15 10.27 -1.52
N LEU A 28 -8.49 9.67 -2.66
CA LEU A 28 -9.28 8.43 -2.74
C LEU A 28 -8.65 7.31 -1.89
N HIS A 29 -7.33 7.18 -1.97
CA HIS A 29 -6.59 6.18 -1.22
C HIS A 29 -6.65 6.41 0.30
N ARG A 30 -6.35 7.64 0.76
CA ARG A 30 -6.24 7.93 2.21
C ARG A 30 -7.59 8.05 2.91
N GLU A 31 -8.59 8.61 2.25
CA GLU A 31 -9.87 8.95 2.89
C GLU A 31 -10.91 7.83 2.71
N ARG A 32 -10.88 7.16 1.56
CA ARG A 32 -11.88 6.17 1.15
C ARG A 32 -11.34 4.77 0.99
N ASP A 33 -10.03 4.60 1.16
CA ASP A 33 -9.37 3.31 0.99
C ASP A 33 -9.59 2.69 -0.39
N VAL A 34 -9.67 3.57 -1.40
CA VAL A 34 -9.85 3.19 -2.80
C VAL A 34 -8.48 3.11 -3.45
N THR A 35 -8.14 1.91 -3.94
CA THR A 35 -6.94 1.73 -4.75
C THR A 35 -7.30 1.89 -6.22
N VAL A 36 -6.81 2.98 -6.83
CA VAL A 36 -6.99 3.25 -8.25
C VAL A 36 -6.00 2.42 -9.07
N LEU A 37 -6.52 1.63 -10.00
CA LEU A 37 -5.76 0.77 -10.90
C LEU A 37 -5.90 1.25 -12.36
N LEU A 38 -4.91 0.90 -13.18
CA LEU A 38 -4.98 0.98 -14.63
C LEU A 38 -4.48 -0.35 -15.21
N HIS A 39 -5.38 -1.14 -15.79
CA HIS A 39 -5.11 -2.53 -16.23
C HIS A 39 -4.38 -3.35 -15.16
N SER A 40 -4.98 -3.46 -13.98
CA SER A 40 -4.47 -4.16 -12.81
C SER A 40 -3.17 -3.59 -12.21
N ARG A 41 -2.68 -2.45 -12.69
CA ARG A 41 -1.51 -1.78 -12.13
C ARG A 41 -1.93 -0.61 -11.25
N SER A 42 -1.52 -0.61 -9.99
CA SER A 42 -1.81 0.48 -9.07
C SER A 42 -1.15 1.79 -9.49
N LEU A 43 -1.95 2.87 -9.48
CA LEU A 43 -1.50 4.24 -9.67
C LEU A 43 -1.15 4.95 -8.36
N VAL A 44 -1.39 4.30 -7.21
CA VAL A 44 -1.09 4.85 -5.89
C VAL A 44 0.43 5.04 -5.72
N ASN A 45 0.84 6.18 -5.15
CA ASN A 45 2.23 6.54 -4.91
C ASN A 45 3.13 6.52 -6.16
N LYS A 46 2.54 6.67 -7.36
CA LYS A 46 3.30 6.74 -8.62
C LYS A 46 3.67 8.19 -8.93
N SER A 47 4.86 8.36 -9.51
CA SER A 47 5.28 9.65 -10.09
C SER A 47 4.54 9.93 -11.38
N VAL A 48 4.52 11.20 -11.81
CA VAL A 48 3.95 11.65 -13.09
C VAL A 48 4.44 10.79 -14.26
N VAL A 49 5.76 10.60 -14.36
CA VAL A 49 6.39 9.76 -15.40
C VAL A 49 5.92 8.31 -15.31
N SER A 50 5.75 7.76 -14.10
CA SER A 50 5.25 6.40 -13.94
C SER A 50 3.79 6.27 -14.33
N ILE A 51 2.93 7.27 -14.04
CA ILE A 51 1.53 7.29 -14.47
C ILE A 51 1.45 7.28 -16.00
N LEU A 52 2.23 8.15 -16.66
CA LEU A 52 2.30 8.22 -18.12
C LEU A 52 2.80 6.92 -18.76
N LYS A 53 3.81 6.28 -18.16
CA LYS A 53 4.30 4.97 -18.61
C LYS A 53 3.23 3.88 -18.46
N THR A 54 2.46 3.88 -17.37
CA THR A 54 1.37 2.92 -17.17
C THR A 54 0.29 3.09 -18.24
N HIS A 55 -0.08 4.34 -18.57
CA HIS A 55 -1.01 4.63 -19.67
C HIS A 55 -0.47 4.20 -21.04
N ARG A 56 0.80 4.46 -21.33
CA ARG A 56 1.43 3.98 -22.56
C ARG A 56 1.45 2.45 -22.65
N PHE A 57 1.62 1.76 -21.52
CA PHE A 57 1.65 0.30 -21.49
C PHE A 57 0.28 -0.33 -21.79
N ALA A 58 -0.83 0.36 -21.50
CA ALA A 58 -2.19 -0.06 -21.84
C ALA A 58 -2.32 -0.43 -23.34
N ARG A 59 -1.60 0.30 -24.21
CA ARG A 59 -1.54 0.04 -25.65
C ARG A 59 -1.13 -1.39 -26.01
N GLN A 60 -0.28 -2.03 -25.21
CA GLN A 60 0.17 -3.41 -25.47
C GLN A 60 -0.89 -4.46 -25.13
N ILE A 61 -1.89 -4.11 -24.32
CA ILE A 61 -2.94 -5.02 -23.85
C ILE A 61 -4.20 -4.86 -24.71
N ALA A 62 -4.64 -3.62 -24.92
CA ALA A 62 -5.92 -3.30 -25.57
C ALA A 62 -5.79 -2.87 -27.04
N GLY A 63 -4.56 -2.81 -27.58
CA GLY A 63 -4.29 -2.39 -28.96
C GLY A 63 -4.28 -0.87 -29.16
N GLU A 64 -4.92 -0.10 -28.28
CA GLU A 64 -4.97 1.37 -28.32
C GLU A 64 -4.40 2.01 -27.05
N GLU A 65 -3.77 3.18 -27.19
CA GLU A 65 -3.24 3.93 -26.06
C GLU A 65 -4.38 4.63 -25.33
N LEU A 66 -4.68 4.18 -24.11
CA LEU A 66 -5.58 4.90 -23.22
C LEU A 66 -4.85 6.14 -22.67
N SER A 67 -5.29 7.34 -23.05
CA SER A 67 -4.66 8.59 -22.66
C SER A 67 -5.08 9.00 -21.24
N VAL A 68 -4.21 9.77 -20.57
CA VAL A 68 -4.54 10.41 -19.28
C VAL A 68 -5.72 11.38 -19.40
N THR A 69 -5.96 11.93 -20.60
CA THR A 69 -7.13 12.75 -20.90
C THR A 69 -8.44 11.98 -20.82
N GLU A 70 -8.41 10.69 -21.16
CA GLU A 70 -9.59 9.82 -21.18
C GLU A 70 -9.88 9.26 -19.78
N THR A 71 -8.86 9.02 -18.96
CA THR A 71 -9.01 8.43 -17.62
C THR A 71 -9.27 9.45 -16.51
N LEU A 72 -8.81 10.71 -16.68
CA LEU A 72 -9.02 11.76 -15.69
C LEU A 72 -10.52 11.99 -15.36
N PRO A 73 -11.45 12.03 -16.33
CA PRO A 73 -12.88 12.18 -16.05
C PRO A 73 -13.43 11.10 -15.10
N PHE A 74 -13.11 9.82 -15.34
CA PHE A 74 -13.51 8.72 -14.44
C PHE A 74 -12.93 8.91 -13.03
N LEU A 75 -11.66 9.31 -12.95
CA LEU A 75 -11.02 9.57 -11.66
C LEU A 75 -11.72 10.70 -10.89
N LYS A 76 -12.17 11.76 -11.58
CA LYS A 76 -12.96 12.85 -10.98
C LYS A 76 -14.35 12.37 -10.56
N ALA A 77 -15.05 11.61 -11.39
CA ALA A 77 -16.36 11.04 -11.08
C ALA A 77 -16.31 10.21 -9.77
N LEU A 78 -15.26 9.39 -9.59
CA LEU A 78 -15.07 8.61 -8.35
C LEU A 78 -14.99 9.47 -7.08
N THR A 79 -14.49 10.72 -7.17
CA THR A 79 -14.41 11.61 -5.99
C THR A 79 -15.75 12.16 -5.54
N ALA A 80 -16.76 12.14 -6.41
CA ALA A 80 -18.11 12.58 -6.09
C ALA A 80 -18.94 11.47 -5.42
N LEU A 81 -18.46 10.23 -5.44
CA LEU A 81 -19.17 9.07 -4.93
C LEU A 81 -18.78 8.73 -3.49
N ASP A 82 -19.74 8.18 -2.73
CA ASP A 82 -19.50 7.68 -1.37
C ASP A 82 -18.98 6.24 -1.41
N LEU A 83 -17.73 6.10 -1.85
CA LEU A 83 -17.06 4.81 -2.03
C LEU A 83 -16.56 4.25 -0.69
N GLY A 84 -16.77 2.95 -0.49
CA GLY A 84 -16.08 2.15 0.52
C GLY A 84 -14.73 1.59 0.03
N PRO A 85 -13.98 0.90 0.91
CA PRO A 85 -12.73 0.24 0.57
C PRO A 85 -12.87 -0.68 -0.64
N SER A 86 -12.12 -0.39 -1.70
CA SER A 86 -12.27 -1.09 -2.98
C SER A 86 -11.05 -0.91 -3.89
N GLN A 87 -10.97 -1.76 -4.91
CA GLN A 87 -10.01 -1.59 -6.02
C GLN A 87 -10.81 -1.26 -7.27
N ILE A 88 -10.50 -0.12 -7.89
CA ILE A 88 -11.24 0.38 -9.05
C ILE A 88 -10.27 0.59 -10.20
N ASP A 89 -10.51 -0.09 -11.32
CA ASP A 89 -9.69 0.03 -12.52
C ASP A 89 -10.30 1.05 -13.48
N ILE A 90 -9.69 2.24 -13.54
CA ILE A 90 -10.17 3.32 -14.41
C ILE A 90 -9.90 3.05 -15.89
N GLY A 91 -8.99 2.10 -16.20
CA GLY A 91 -8.75 1.67 -17.57
C GLY A 91 -9.91 0.85 -18.10
N LEU A 92 -10.36 -0.13 -17.30
CA LEU A 92 -11.54 -0.92 -17.64
C LEU A 92 -12.82 -0.08 -17.69
N LEU A 93 -12.98 0.91 -16.81
CA LEU A 93 -14.13 1.83 -16.87
C LEU A 93 -14.14 2.64 -18.16
N ALA A 94 -13.00 3.19 -18.57
CA ALA A 94 -12.90 3.97 -19.80
C ALA A 94 -13.17 3.13 -21.05
N GLU A 95 -12.65 1.90 -21.10
CA GLU A 95 -12.92 0.97 -22.20
C GLU A 95 -14.39 0.55 -22.27
N ALA A 96 -14.98 0.19 -21.13
CA ALA A 96 -16.37 -0.21 -21.06
C ALA A 96 -17.31 0.93 -21.47
N HIS A 97 -17.01 2.17 -21.05
CA HIS A 97 -17.77 3.37 -21.46
C HIS A 97 -17.64 3.65 -22.96
N ARG A 98 -16.46 3.44 -23.55
CA ARG A 98 -16.22 3.62 -25.00
C ARG A 98 -17.10 2.70 -25.85
N THR A 99 -17.41 1.50 -25.35
CA THR A 99 -18.26 0.51 -26.03
C THR A 99 -19.73 0.56 -25.57
N ASP A 100 -20.09 1.51 -24.70
CA ASP A 100 -21.46 1.64 -24.18
C ASP A 100 -22.33 2.49 -25.12
N ASP A 101 -23.35 1.87 -25.69
CA ASP A 101 -24.26 2.53 -26.64
C ASP A 101 -25.43 3.28 -25.97
N ARG A 102 -25.48 3.33 -24.62
CA ARG A 102 -26.60 3.96 -23.90
C ARG A 102 -26.49 5.48 -23.82
N GLY A 103 -25.34 6.04 -24.24
CA GLY A 103 -25.11 7.49 -24.26
C GLY A 103 -25.01 8.12 -22.88
N LEU A 104 -24.69 7.33 -21.85
CA LEU A 104 -24.50 7.83 -20.49
C LEU A 104 -23.31 8.78 -20.42
N SER A 105 -23.42 9.83 -19.61
CA SER A 105 -22.27 10.64 -19.25
C SER A 105 -21.23 9.81 -18.47
N VAL A 106 -19.98 10.25 -18.43
CA VAL A 106 -18.92 9.58 -17.65
C VAL A 106 -19.32 9.44 -16.19
N ASP A 107 -19.97 10.47 -15.62
CA ASP A 107 -20.38 10.47 -14.22
C ASP A 107 -21.46 9.43 -13.94
N GLU A 108 -22.50 9.37 -14.79
CA GLU A 108 -23.59 8.39 -14.68
C GLU A 108 -23.08 6.96 -14.88
N PHE A 109 -22.28 6.73 -15.92
CA PHE A 109 -21.70 5.42 -16.19
C PHE A 109 -20.80 4.95 -15.04
N THR A 110 -19.94 5.85 -14.53
CA THR A 110 -19.05 5.52 -13.41
C THR A 110 -19.83 5.16 -12.17
N ALA A 111 -20.86 5.94 -11.83
CA ALA A 111 -21.72 5.69 -10.67
C ALA A 111 -22.43 4.33 -10.78
N GLU A 112 -22.94 3.99 -11.96
CA GLU A 112 -23.58 2.69 -12.20
C GLU A 112 -22.57 1.53 -12.11
N ALA A 113 -21.42 1.66 -12.77
CA ALA A 113 -20.39 0.62 -12.83
C ALA A 113 -19.80 0.29 -11.45
N VAL A 114 -19.70 1.28 -10.55
CA VAL A 114 -19.15 1.10 -9.19
C VAL A 114 -20.22 1.03 -8.11
N ALA A 115 -21.51 0.92 -8.47
CA ALA A 115 -22.61 0.92 -7.52
C ALA A 115 -22.43 -0.12 -6.39
N GLY A 116 -21.85 -1.29 -6.69
CA GLY A 116 -21.55 -2.33 -5.70
C GLY A 116 -20.50 -1.96 -4.64
N ALA A 117 -19.72 -0.90 -4.89
CA ALA A 117 -18.72 -0.33 -3.97
C ALA A 117 -19.22 0.94 -3.25
N THR A 118 -20.44 1.40 -3.54
CA THR A 118 -21.07 2.57 -2.91
C THR A 118 -22.04 2.16 -1.79
N GLY A 119 -22.20 3.04 -0.78
CA GLY A 119 -23.22 2.88 0.27
C GLY A 119 -22.66 2.70 1.68
N ALA A 120 -23.45 3.08 2.68
CA ALA A 120 -23.04 3.17 4.09
C ALA A 120 -22.50 1.84 4.66
N ASP A 121 -23.09 0.71 4.26
CA ASP A 121 -22.69 -0.63 4.73
C ASP A 121 -21.33 -1.09 4.17
N LYS A 122 -20.80 -0.40 3.15
CA LYS A 122 -19.48 -0.69 2.57
C LYS A 122 -18.35 0.10 3.23
N ILE A 123 -18.66 1.02 4.15
CA ILE A 123 -17.67 1.79 4.93
C ILE A 123 -17.27 1.03 6.21
N ASP A 124 -17.43 -0.31 6.24
CA ASP A 124 -16.99 -1.09 7.39
C ASP A 124 -15.46 -1.17 7.41
N ARG A 125 -14.86 -0.15 8.03
CA ARG A 125 -13.42 -0.04 8.26
C ARG A 125 -13.05 -1.14 9.23
N ARG A 126 -12.69 -2.33 8.69
CA ARG A 126 -12.12 -3.41 9.50
C ARG A 126 -11.05 -2.84 10.41
N GLU A 127 -11.16 -3.11 11.70
CA GLU A 127 -10.20 -2.61 12.67
C GLU A 127 -8.79 -3.02 12.22
N PRO A 128 -7.83 -2.08 12.25
CA PRO A 128 -6.46 -2.39 11.92
C PRO A 128 -5.95 -3.51 12.82
N ARG A 129 -5.37 -4.54 12.21
CA ARG A 129 -4.74 -5.65 12.90
C ARG A 129 -3.26 -5.36 13.07
N ASP A 130 -2.81 -5.34 14.31
CA ASP A 130 -1.39 -5.17 14.61
C ASP A 130 -0.60 -6.40 14.12
N VAL A 131 0.64 -6.18 13.69
CA VAL A 131 1.57 -7.21 13.26
C VAL A 131 2.88 -7.06 14.03
N VAL A 132 3.38 -8.19 14.51
CA VAL A 132 4.69 -8.30 15.15
C VAL A 132 5.54 -9.26 14.33
N LEU A 133 6.74 -8.84 13.93
CA LEU A 133 7.69 -9.71 13.24
C LEU A 133 8.70 -10.27 14.23
N TYR A 134 8.76 -11.59 14.35
CA TYR A 134 9.82 -12.26 15.09
C TYR A 134 10.96 -12.59 14.13
N GLY A 135 12.05 -11.84 14.25
CA GLY A 135 13.16 -11.83 13.30
C GLY A 135 13.20 -10.57 12.44
N PHE A 136 14.42 -10.07 12.20
CA PHE A 136 14.67 -8.91 11.34
C PHE A 136 15.84 -9.15 10.38
N GLY A 137 15.92 -10.39 9.88
CA GLY A 137 16.82 -10.80 8.81
C GLY A 137 16.31 -10.33 7.44
N ARG A 138 16.71 -11.02 6.37
CA ARG A 138 16.31 -10.64 5.00
C ARG A 138 14.79 -10.63 4.81
N ILE A 139 14.11 -11.73 5.14
CA ILE A 139 12.65 -11.85 4.98
C ILE A 139 11.89 -10.86 5.87
N GLY A 140 12.27 -10.75 7.15
CA GLY A 140 11.64 -9.80 8.07
C GLY A 140 11.74 -8.34 7.59
N ARG A 141 12.89 -7.93 7.03
CA ARG A 141 13.03 -6.58 6.45
C ARG A 141 12.16 -6.38 5.21
N LEU A 142 12.02 -7.37 4.34
CA LEU A 142 11.15 -7.29 3.17
C LEU A 142 9.68 -7.19 3.56
N LEU A 143 9.24 -8.01 4.51
CA LEU A 143 7.89 -7.92 5.08
C LEU A 143 7.65 -6.56 5.73
N ALA A 144 8.61 -6.06 6.51
CA ALA A 144 8.49 -4.74 7.11
C ALA A 144 8.33 -3.64 6.06
N ARG A 145 9.14 -3.66 4.99
CA ARG A 145 9.01 -2.70 3.88
C ARG A 145 7.62 -2.75 3.23
N LEU A 146 7.13 -3.96 2.92
CA LEU A 146 5.81 -4.15 2.32
C LEU A 146 4.67 -3.68 3.25
N LEU A 147 4.75 -3.98 4.54
CA LEU A 147 3.76 -3.56 5.52
C LEU A 147 3.75 -2.04 5.67
N ILE A 148 4.92 -1.40 5.74
CA ILE A 148 5.03 0.07 5.83
C ILE A 148 4.46 0.73 4.57
N GLU A 149 4.75 0.20 3.39
CA GLU A 149 4.23 0.73 2.12
C GLU A 149 2.70 0.59 2.01
N LYS A 150 2.14 -0.52 2.54
CA LYS A 150 0.70 -0.82 2.50
C LYS A 150 -0.11 -0.24 3.65
N SER A 151 0.52 0.35 4.66
CA SER A 151 -0.17 0.86 5.86
C SER A 151 -1.17 2.00 5.55
N GLY A 152 -1.06 2.65 4.38
CA GLY A 152 -2.02 3.67 3.90
C GLY A 152 -3.20 3.12 3.07
N SER A 153 -3.20 1.82 2.75
CA SER A 153 -4.04 1.18 1.74
C SER A 153 -5.11 0.25 2.33
N GLY A 154 -5.54 0.46 3.57
CA GLY A 154 -6.74 -0.23 4.05
C GLY A 154 -6.67 -1.69 4.41
N ASN A 155 -5.54 -2.34 4.13
CA ASN A 155 -5.35 -3.77 4.36
C ASN A 155 -5.43 -4.15 5.85
N GLY A 156 -5.68 -3.19 6.74
CA GLY A 156 -5.79 -3.37 8.19
C GLY A 156 -4.47 -3.67 8.87
N LEU A 157 -3.49 -4.26 8.19
CA LEU A 157 -2.24 -4.68 8.83
C LEU A 157 -1.32 -3.50 9.17
N ARG A 158 -0.95 -3.40 10.45
CA ARG A 158 -0.03 -2.36 10.95
C ARG A 158 1.17 -2.99 11.63
N LEU A 159 2.37 -2.77 11.11
CA LEU A 159 3.58 -3.23 11.79
C LEU A 159 3.81 -2.40 13.05
N ARG A 160 3.74 -3.04 14.23
CA ARG A 160 3.91 -2.36 15.52
C ARG A 160 5.20 -2.69 16.22
N ALA A 161 5.71 -3.90 16.04
CA ALA A 161 6.95 -4.31 16.68
C ALA A 161 7.75 -5.29 15.83
N ILE A 162 9.07 -5.27 16.07
CA ILE A 162 9.99 -6.30 15.64
C ILE A 162 10.66 -6.88 16.89
N VAL A 163 10.72 -8.20 16.97
CA VAL A 163 11.36 -8.91 18.06
C VAL A 163 12.66 -9.50 17.55
N VAL A 164 13.76 -9.17 18.21
CA VAL A 164 15.11 -9.52 17.77
C VAL A 164 16.00 -9.91 18.94
N ARG A 165 17.02 -10.71 18.67
CA ARG A 165 18.10 -10.95 19.64
C ARG A 165 19.06 -9.76 19.65
N ARG A 166 19.59 -9.42 20.81
CA ARG A 166 20.52 -8.29 20.98
C ARG A 166 21.85 -8.59 20.28
N GLY A 167 22.20 -7.80 19.28
CA GLY A 167 23.39 -7.99 18.43
C GLY A 167 24.61 -7.15 18.82
N GLY A 168 24.63 -6.52 20.00
CA GLY A 168 25.71 -5.66 20.50
C GLY A 168 25.34 -4.18 20.56
N GLU A 169 26.35 -3.31 20.57
CA GLU A 169 26.16 -1.85 20.60
C GLU A 169 25.59 -1.30 19.29
N GLN A 170 24.76 -0.26 19.40
CA GLN A 170 24.08 0.43 18.29
C GLN A 170 23.27 -0.51 17.37
N ASP A 171 22.76 -1.61 17.91
CA ASP A 171 22.02 -2.63 17.15
C ASP A 171 20.81 -2.05 16.42
N ILE A 172 20.04 -1.17 17.06
CA ILE A 172 18.88 -0.50 16.45
C ILE A 172 19.27 0.38 15.25
N VAL A 173 20.38 1.13 15.35
CA VAL A 173 20.89 1.98 14.27
C VAL A 173 21.33 1.13 13.08
N LYS A 174 22.02 0.00 13.34
CA LYS A 174 22.41 -0.97 12.31
C LYS A 174 21.18 -1.54 11.61
N ARG A 175 20.14 -1.93 12.35
CA ARG A 175 18.88 -2.45 11.77
C ARG A 175 18.16 -1.40 10.93
N ALA A 176 18.07 -0.16 11.40
CA ALA A 176 17.50 0.94 10.63
C ALA A 176 18.28 1.20 9.33
N SER A 177 19.62 1.11 9.37
CA SER A 177 20.48 1.22 8.18
C SER A 177 20.21 0.10 7.17
N LEU A 178 20.09 -1.15 7.64
CA LEU A 178 19.71 -2.30 6.80
C LEU A 178 18.29 -2.19 6.24
N LEU A 179 17.37 -1.52 6.96
CA LEU A 179 16.05 -1.21 6.44
C LEU A 179 16.12 -0.10 5.38
N ARG A 180 17.02 0.89 5.50
CA ARG A 180 17.22 1.97 4.52
C ARG A 180 17.79 1.46 3.20
N ARG A 181 18.78 0.56 3.22
CA ARG A 181 19.45 0.07 2.01
C ARG A 181 19.44 -1.45 1.96
N ASP A 182 18.77 -2.00 0.95
CA ASP A 182 18.81 -3.41 0.61
C ASP A 182 19.56 -3.58 -0.71
N SER A 183 20.43 -4.60 -0.80
CA SER A 183 21.25 -4.82 -1.99
C SER A 183 20.44 -5.30 -3.20
N VAL A 184 19.31 -5.97 -2.99
CA VAL A 184 18.46 -6.50 -4.06
C VAL A 184 17.26 -5.61 -4.31
N HIS A 185 16.66 -5.05 -3.26
CA HIS A 185 15.45 -4.23 -3.35
C HIS A 185 15.74 -2.72 -3.33
N GLY A 186 17.01 -2.32 -3.31
CA GLY A 186 17.43 -0.93 -3.37
C GLY A 186 17.07 -0.11 -2.12
N GLN A 187 17.02 1.20 -2.32
CA GLN A 187 16.73 2.15 -1.24
C GLN A 187 15.27 2.12 -0.83
N PHE A 188 15.04 2.25 0.48
CA PHE A 188 13.70 2.46 1.04
C PHE A 188 13.12 3.78 0.53
N GLN A 189 11.91 3.73 -0.02
CA GLN A 189 11.22 4.89 -0.57
C GLN A 189 10.49 5.65 0.54
N GLY A 190 11.24 6.45 1.29
CA GLY A 190 10.66 7.20 2.40
C GLY A 190 11.66 7.66 3.46
N THR A 191 11.13 8.02 4.62
CA THR A 191 11.90 8.50 5.77
C THR A 191 12.00 7.41 6.82
N ILE A 192 13.18 7.30 7.45
CA ILE A 192 13.43 6.41 8.58
C ILE A 192 14.14 7.20 9.65
N THR A 193 13.59 7.30 10.85
CA THR A 193 14.26 7.87 12.03
C THR A 193 14.37 6.82 13.12
N VAL A 194 15.37 6.99 14.00
CA VAL A 194 15.64 6.08 15.12
C VAL A 194 15.55 6.89 16.40
N ASP A 195 14.78 6.36 17.35
CA ASP A 195 14.75 6.84 18.73
C ASP A 195 15.33 5.72 19.60
N GLU A 196 16.58 5.91 20.02
CA GLU A 196 17.32 4.96 20.83
C GLU A 196 16.78 4.89 22.26
N ALA A 197 16.32 6.01 22.82
CA ALA A 197 15.80 6.08 24.19
C ALA A 197 14.55 5.22 24.34
N ASN A 198 13.67 5.25 23.34
CA ASN A 198 12.46 4.44 23.31
C ASN A 198 12.63 3.10 22.57
N SER A 199 13.81 2.80 22.02
CA SER A 199 14.04 1.62 21.18
C SER A 199 12.99 1.49 20.06
N THR A 200 12.76 2.58 19.32
CA THR A 200 11.79 2.62 18.22
C THR A 200 12.40 3.07 16.91
N ILE A 201 11.93 2.50 15.82
CA ILE A 201 12.22 2.92 14.44
C ILE A 201 10.92 3.52 13.88
N VAL A 202 10.97 4.77 13.41
CA VAL A 202 9.82 5.40 12.74
C VAL A 202 10.07 5.43 11.25
N ALA A 203 9.23 4.74 10.47
CA ALA A 203 9.35 4.64 9.02
C ALA A 203 8.08 5.12 8.32
N ASN A 204 8.16 6.20 7.54
CA ASN A 204 6.99 6.85 6.92
C ASN A 204 5.85 7.13 7.91
N GLY A 205 6.19 7.55 9.13
CA GLY A 205 5.23 7.79 10.21
C GLY A 205 4.78 6.53 10.97
N ASN A 206 5.15 5.33 10.54
CA ASN A 206 4.86 4.10 11.27
C ASN A 206 5.89 3.89 12.38
N THR A 207 5.46 3.95 13.64
CA THR A 207 6.30 3.68 14.81
C THR A 207 6.41 2.20 15.08
N ILE A 208 7.62 1.66 14.98
CA ILE A 208 7.94 0.25 15.14
C ILE A 208 8.79 0.08 16.40
N LYS A 209 8.27 -0.63 17.40
CA LYS A 209 9.02 -0.96 18.62
C LYS A 209 10.02 -2.08 18.34
N VAL A 210 11.27 -1.89 18.75
CA VAL A 210 12.28 -2.96 18.73
C VAL A 210 12.30 -3.58 20.11
N ILE A 211 11.90 -4.85 20.19
CA ILE A 211 11.84 -5.62 21.42
C ILE A 211 12.96 -6.65 21.40
N TYR A 212 13.75 -6.68 22.47
CA TYR A 212 14.87 -7.60 22.60
C TYR A 212 14.45 -8.82 23.43
N ALA A 213 14.27 -9.97 22.80
CA ALA A 213 13.91 -11.22 23.47
C ALA A 213 14.44 -12.46 22.73
N GLY A 214 14.60 -13.56 23.48
CA GLY A 214 15.01 -14.86 22.94
C GLY A 214 13.83 -15.69 22.41
N ASP A 215 12.64 -15.46 22.95
CA ASP A 215 11.37 -16.11 22.61
C ASP A 215 10.26 -15.04 22.51
N PRO A 216 9.41 -15.07 21.47
CA PRO A 216 8.31 -14.12 21.34
C PRO A 216 7.17 -14.33 22.36
N THR A 217 7.00 -15.53 22.90
CA THR A 217 5.91 -15.87 23.84
C THR A 217 6.15 -15.34 25.25
N GLU A 218 7.40 -15.04 25.60
CA GLU A 218 7.80 -14.46 26.88
C GLU A 218 7.50 -12.95 26.97
N ILE A 219 7.07 -12.31 25.88
CA ILE A 219 6.84 -10.87 25.81
C ILE A 219 5.37 -10.55 26.10
N ASP A 220 5.13 -9.68 27.08
CA ASP A 220 3.85 -9.01 27.22
C ASP A 220 3.74 -7.84 26.23
N TYR A 221 3.11 -8.11 25.07
CA TYR A 221 2.88 -7.11 24.03
C TYR A 221 1.87 -6.03 24.45
N THR A 222 1.03 -6.30 25.44
CA THR A 222 -0.01 -5.35 25.88
C THR A 222 0.60 -4.13 26.57
N ALA A 223 1.77 -4.29 27.22
CA ALA A 223 2.57 -3.21 27.77
C ALA A 223 3.02 -2.18 26.72
N TYR A 224 3.07 -2.58 25.44
CA TYR A 224 3.41 -1.70 24.32
C TYR A 224 2.17 -1.19 23.57
N GLY A 225 0.98 -1.39 24.11
CA GLY A 225 -0.29 -0.98 23.48
C GLY A 225 -0.61 -1.80 22.22
N ILE A 226 -0.09 -3.03 22.14
CA ILE A 226 -0.36 -3.98 21.06
C ILE A 226 -1.36 -5.00 21.60
N LYS A 227 -2.59 -4.94 21.07
CA LYS A 227 -3.68 -5.83 21.49
C LYS A 227 -4.18 -6.52 20.23
N ASN A 228 -4.23 -7.86 20.25
CA ASN A 228 -4.69 -8.67 19.10
C ASN A 228 -3.75 -8.63 17.88
N ALA A 229 -2.45 -8.84 18.08
CA ALA A 229 -1.49 -8.86 16.98
C ALA A 229 -1.32 -10.22 16.33
N ILE A 230 -1.04 -10.22 15.02
CA ILE A 230 -0.52 -11.37 14.29
C ILE A 230 0.99 -11.43 14.51
N LEU A 231 1.49 -12.54 15.03
CA LEU A 231 2.92 -12.81 15.12
C LEU A 231 3.39 -13.57 13.87
N ILE A 232 4.38 -13.04 13.17
CA ILE A 232 5.00 -13.70 12.01
C ILE A 232 6.42 -14.10 12.38
N ASP A 233 6.69 -15.39 12.49
CA ASP A 233 8.05 -15.93 12.62
C ASP A 233 8.73 -15.98 11.25
N ASN A 234 9.84 -15.26 11.14
CA ASN A 234 10.71 -15.26 9.98
C ASN A 234 12.18 -15.53 10.35
N THR A 235 12.42 -16.10 11.53
CA THR A 235 13.71 -16.68 11.95
C THR A 235 13.95 -18.07 11.37
N GLY A 236 12.88 -18.79 11.04
CA GLY A 236 12.95 -20.14 10.46
C GLY A 236 13.35 -21.22 11.46
N ILE A 237 13.26 -20.94 12.76
CA ILE A 237 13.54 -21.86 13.87
C ILE A 237 12.32 -22.74 14.15
N TRP A 238 11.10 -22.20 14.03
CA TRP A 238 9.86 -22.92 14.31
C TRP A 238 9.28 -23.52 13.03
N ARG A 239 9.84 -24.64 12.57
CA ARG A 239 9.37 -25.34 11.35
C ARG A 239 8.45 -26.54 11.62
N ASP A 240 8.35 -26.98 12.87
CA ASP A 240 7.57 -28.17 13.24
C ASP A 240 6.13 -27.80 13.65
N ARG A 241 5.16 -28.63 13.23
CA ARG A 241 3.71 -28.45 13.53
C ARG A 241 3.40 -28.28 15.02
N GLU A 242 4.23 -28.84 15.91
CA GLU A 242 4.09 -28.67 17.37
C GLU A 242 4.60 -27.30 17.84
N GLY A 243 5.67 -26.78 17.23
CA GLY A 243 6.16 -25.42 17.45
C GLY A 243 5.18 -24.34 16.99
N SER A 244 4.38 -24.62 15.96
CA SER A 244 3.30 -23.74 15.50
C SER A 244 2.07 -23.72 16.42
N ARG A 245 1.90 -24.73 17.29
CA ARG A 245 0.79 -24.82 18.25
C ARG A 245 1.09 -24.14 19.59
N CYS A 246 2.35 -24.12 20.04
CA CYS A 246 2.73 -23.45 21.29
C CYS A 246 2.56 -21.92 21.25
N THR A 247 2.46 -21.32 20.06
CA THR A 247 2.16 -19.89 19.89
C THR A 247 0.71 -19.50 20.19
N CYS A 248 -0.13 -20.43 20.63
CA CYS A 248 -1.45 -20.14 21.19
C CYS A 248 -1.35 -19.80 22.68
N ALA A 249 -0.82 -18.61 23.00
CA ALA A 249 -1.03 -18.01 24.32
C ALA A 249 -2.52 -17.62 24.48
N PRO A 250 -3.08 -17.66 25.70
CA PRO A 250 -4.53 -17.75 25.94
C PRO A 250 -5.19 -16.36 25.87
N ALA A 251 -5.23 -15.73 24.70
CA ALA A 251 -6.08 -14.57 24.44
C ALA A 251 -6.10 -14.21 22.94
N SER A 252 -6.66 -15.06 22.07
CA SER A 252 -7.39 -14.60 20.87
C SER A 252 -7.77 -15.76 19.95
N THR A 253 -8.96 -15.62 19.40
CA THR A 253 -9.67 -16.61 18.61
C THR A 253 -9.27 -16.54 17.13
N ARG A 254 -9.00 -17.74 16.57
CA ARG A 254 -8.92 -18.16 15.16
C ARG A 254 -7.76 -17.63 14.30
N TRP A 255 -7.03 -18.62 13.78
CA TRP A 255 -5.90 -18.54 12.86
C TRP A 255 -6.38 -18.98 11.47
N CYS A 256 -6.06 -18.18 10.44
CA CYS A 256 -6.03 -18.60 9.03
C CYS A 256 -4.68 -18.17 8.45
#